data_AF-A0A367R7U6-F1
#
_entry.id   AF-A0A367R7U6-F1
#
_cell.length_a   1.000
_cell.length_b   1.000
_cell.length_c   1.000
_cell.angle_alpha   90.00
_cell.angle_beta   90.00
_cell.angle_gamma   90.00
#
_symmetry.space_group_name_H-M   'P 1'
#
loop_
_entity.id
_entity.type
_entity.pdbx_description
1 polymer ?
#
loop_
_entity_poly.entity_id
_entity_poly.type
_entity_poly.pdbx_seq_one_letter_code
_entity_poly.pdbx_strand_id
1 'polypeptide(L)'
;MKLTVSSHRIAKKSESPEEPILTDSKTLDEVIECLVENFSIETQGVCDQQTLFEILTKAASSGDSIENTAKLLKNVPTANDIRYHLNKINKFEEIEAQVNQSLKSRIPLGLKKGCLKIAIDLNLICYYGKPTLEELPYIYRSQAKSHFICYYQ
;
A
#
# COMPACT_ATOMS: atom_id res chain seq x y z
N MET A 1 34.75 -11.18 33.25
CA MET A 1 36.01 -10.46 33.50
C MET A 1 35.81 -9.00 33.05
N LYS A 2 36.24 -8.05 33.88
CA LYS A 2 35.86 -6.61 33.94
C LYS A 2 36.11 -5.79 32.67
N LEU A 3 35.33 -4.72 32.48
CA LEU A 3 35.80 -3.33 32.66
C LEU A 3 34.64 -2.32 32.70
N THR A 4 34.66 -1.51 33.75
CA THR A 4 33.83 -0.33 34.02
C THR A 4 34.40 0.90 33.31
N VAL A 5 33.56 1.87 32.97
CA VAL A 5 33.94 3.29 32.94
C VAL A 5 32.84 4.09 33.63
N SER A 6 33.19 4.72 34.74
CA SER A 6 32.36 5.68 35.46
C SER A 6 32.51 7.07 34.83
N SER A 7 31.40 7.73 34.53
CA SER A 7 31.39 9.18 34.38
C SER A 7 30.05 9.71 34.86
N HIS A 8 30.10 10.55 35.90
CA HIS A 8 28.95 11.26 36.42
C HIS A 8 28.41 12.19 35.34
N ARG A 9 27.19 11.91 34.86
CA ARG A 9 26.39 12.88 34.13
C ARG A 9 25.05 13.00 34.83
N ILE A 10 24.81 14.25 35.25
CA ILE A 10 23.55 14.91 35.57
C ILE A 10 22.34 14.04 35.24
N ALA A 11 21.51 13.75 36.26
CA ALA A 11 20.25 13.05 36.10
C ALA A 11 19.33 13.84 35.14
N LYS A 12 19.42 13.53 33.84
CA LYS A 12 18.29 13.70 32.94
C LYS A 12 17.30 12.61 33.31
N LYS A 13 16.11 13.05 33.73
CA LYS A 13 14.91 12.21 33.81
C LYS A 13 14.89 11.31 32.59
N SER A 14 14.99 10.01 32.80
CA SER A 14 14.89 9.01 31.75
C SER A 14 13.47 9.06 31.21
N GLU A 15 13.26 9.81 30.12
CA GLU A 15 12.19 9.46 29.19
C GLU A 15 12.54 8.08 28.67
N SER A 16 11.80 7.08 29.16
CA SER A 16 11.69 5.79 28.50
C SER A 16 11.40 6.06 27.02
N PRO A 17 12.04 5.34 26.08
CA PRO A 17 11.66 5.48 24.68
C PRO A 17 10.17 5.15 24.62
N GLU A 18 9.33 6.14 24.28
CA GLU A 18 7.90 5.91 24.07
C GLU A 18 7.80 4.85 22.99
N GLU A 19 7.30 3.66 23.37
CA GLU A 19 7.05 2.61 22.40
C GLU A 19 6.11 3.18 21.33
N PRO A 20 6.44 3.03 20.04
CA PRO A 20 5.61 3.57 18.98
C PRO A 20 4.21 2.96 19.10
N ILE A 21 3.19 3.82 19.08
CA ILE A 21 1.78 3.45 19.21
C ILE A 21 1.39 2.39 18.15
N LEU A 22 2.08 2.39 17.00
CA LEU A 22 1.96 1.40 15.94
C LEU A 22 3.35 0.94 15.49
N THR A 23 3.59 -0.38 15.51
CA THR A 23 4.83 -1.00 15.01
C THR A 23 4.65 -1.48 13.57
N ASP A 24 5.74 -1.74 12.86
CA ASP A 24 5.70 -2.27 11.48
C ASP A 24 4.88 -3.57 11.40
N SER A 25 5.06 -4.48 12.38
CA SER A 25 4.28 -5.72 12.46
C SER A 25 2.80 -5.44 12.63
N LYS A 26 2.41 -4.57 13.58
CA LYS A 26 1.00 -4.22 13.79
C LYS A 26 0.39 -3.54 12.57
N THR A 27 1.17 -2.75 11.85
CA THR A 27 0.72 -2.12 10.60
C THR A 27 0.45 -3.16 9.53
N LEU A 28 1.36 -4.13 9.37
CA LEU A 28 1.16 -5.24 8.44
C LEU A 28 -0.07 -6.07 8.82
N ASP A 29 -0.21 -6.45 10.10
CA ASP A 29 -1.34 -7.25 10.59
C ASP A 29 -2.68 -6.55 10.28
N GLU A 30 -2.81 -5.25 10.57
CA GLU A 30 -4.01 -4.45 10.25
C GLU A 30 -4.30 -4.38 8.74
N VAL A 31 -3.26 -4.28 7.91
CA VAL A 31 -3.42 -4.29 6.45
C VAL A 31 -3.91 -5.66 5.98
N ILE A 32 -3.29 -6.74 6.46
CA ILE A 32 -3.66 -8.12 6.07
C ILE A 32 -5.07 -8.45 6.54
N GLU A 33 -5.45 -8.12 7.77
CA GLU A 33 -6.82 -8.29 8.26
C GLU A 33 -7.83 -7.53 7.40
N CYS A 34 -7.55 -6.27 7.08
CA CYS A 34 -8.40 -5.47 6.21
C CYS A 34 -8.56 -6.10 4.82
N LEU A 35 -7.48 -6.66 4.25
CA LEU A 35 -7.55 -7.32 2.95
C LEU A 35 -8.34 -8.64 3.03
N VAL A 36 -8.06 -9.50 4.00
CA VAL A 36 -8.74 -10.81 4.15
C VAL A 36 -10.25 -10.65 4.40
N GLU A 37 -10.67 -9.61 5.14
CA GLU A 37 -12.09 -9.33 5.38
C GLU A 37 -12.86 -8.89 4.13
N ASN A 38 -12.19 -8.27 3.16
CA ASN A 38 -12.84 -7.62 2.03
C ASN A 38 -12.58 -8.32 0.68
N PHE A 39 -11.56 -9.18 0.60
CA PHE A 39 -11.17 -9.91 -0.60
C PHE A 39 -11.04 -11.40 -0.34
N SER A 40 -11.45 -12.18 -1.34
CA SER A 40 -11.11 -13.59 -1.42
C SER A 40 -10.43 -13.83 -2.76
N ILE A 41 -9.23 -14.40 -2.71
CA ILE A 41 -8.51 -14.83 -3.90
C ILE A 41 -8.44 -16.34 -3.83
N GLU A 42 -8.91 -17.01 -4.89
CA GLU A 42 -8.78 -18.45 -5.00
C GLU A 42 -7.31 -18.86 -5.16
N THR A 43 -6.66 -19.12 -4.03
CA THR A 43 -5.32 -19.70 -4.02
C THR A 43 -5.39 -21.23 -3.99
N GLN A 44 -4.36 -21.89 -4.50
CA GLN A 44 -4.26 -23.35 -4.58
C GLN A 44 -2.80 -23.76 -4.34
N GLY A 45 -2.59 -24.85 -3.60
CA GLY A 45 -1.24 -25.38 -3.36
C GLY A 45 -0.47 -24.59 -2.28
N VAL A 46 0.79 -24.28 -2.55
CA VAL A 46 1.76 -23.73 -1.57
C VAL A 46 1.56 -22.23 -1.29
N CYS A 47 0.78 -21.54 -2.12
CA CYS A 47 0.45 -20.14 -1.91
C CYS A 47 -0.91 -20.06 -1.21
N ASP A 48 -0.92 -19.72 0.07
CA ASP A 48 -2.11 -19.31 0.80
C ASP A 48 -2.41 -17.82 0.56
N GLN A 49 -3.67 -17.44 0.76
CA GLN A 49 -4.15 -16.07 0.52
C GLN A 49 -3.41 -15.04 1.39
N GLN A 50 -3.07 -15.39 2.63
CA GLN A 50 -2.36 -14.49 3.52
C GLN A 50 -0.94 -14.23 3.02
N THR A 51 -0.17 -15.26 2.71
CA THR A 51 1.18 -15.10 2.11
C THR A 51 1.13 -14.28 0.82
N LEU A 52 0.10 -14.47 -0.01
CA LEU A 52 -0.08 -13.67 -1.22
C LEU A 52 -0.24 -12.18 -0.89
N PHE A 53 -1.10 -11.84 0.07
CA PHE A 53 -1.30 -10.45 0.49
C PHE A 53 -0.08 -9.84 1.17
N GLU A 54 0.68 -10.59 1.95
CA GLU A 54 1.93 -10.12 2.55
C GLU A 54 2.95 -9.72 1.47
N ILE A 55 3.10 -10.56 0.44
CA ILE A 55 4.03 -10.29 -0.67
C ILE A 55 3.57 -9.07 -1.49
N LEU A 56 2.28 -8.98 -1.81
CA LEU A 56 1.71 -7.84 -2.55
C LEU A 56 1.84 -6.53 -1.76
N THR A 57 1.56 -6.58 -0.45
CA THR A 57 1.71 -5.43 0.45
C THR A 57 3.17 -4.97 0.52
N LYS A 58 4.11 -5.92 0.57
CA LYS A 58 5.55 -5.60 0.54
C LYS A 58 5.97 -4.95 -0.78
N ALA A 59 5.53 -5.50 -1.91
CA ALA A 59 5.81 -4.95 -3.23
C ALA A 59 5.25 -3.53 -3.38
N ALA A 60 3.97 -3.34 -3.02
CA ALA A 60 3.29 -2.05 -3.11
C ALA A 60 3.91 -0.98 -2.19
N SER A 61 4.17 -1.32 -0.93
CA SER A 61 4.78 -0.38 0.04
C SER A 61 6.20 0.02 -0.32
N SER A 62 6.92 -0.84 -1.05
CA SER A 62 8.31 -0.60 -1.46
C SER A 62 8.41 0.00 -2.88
N GLY A 63 7.30 0.13 -3.61
CA GLY A 63 7.30 0.54 -5.02
C GLY A 63 8.06 -0.42 -5.94
N ASP A 64 8.03 -1.71 -5.61
CA ASP A 64 8.88 -2.74 -6.22
C ASP A 64 8.06 -3.76 -7.03
N SER A 65 8.73 -4.55 -7.87
CA SER A 65 8.07 -5.62 -8.63
C SER A 65 7.85 -6.87 -7.80
N ILE A 66 6.89 -7.71 -8.22
CA ILE A 66 6.65 -9.03 -7.60
C ILE A 66 7.91 -9.90 -7.71
N GLU A 67 8.64 -9.85 -8.83
CA GLU A 67 9.85 -10.64 -9.02
C GLU A 67 10.98 -10.24 -8.10
N ASN A 68 11.17 -8.94 -7.88
CA ASN A 68 12.22 -8.49 -6.98
C ASN A 68 11.83 -8.80 -5.54
N THR A 69 10.57 -8.55 -5.17
CA THR A 69 10.04 -8.86 -3.85
C THR A 69 10.18 -10.34 -3.50
N ALA A 70 9.81 -11.25 -4.41
CA ALA A 70 9.93 -12.70 -4.21
C ALA A 70 11.39 -13.18 -4.08
N LYS A 71 12.36 -12.46 -4.66
CA LYS A 71 13.80 -12.74 -4.49
C LYS A 71 14.34 -12.28 -3.14
N LEU A 72 13.79 -11.18 -2.60
CA LEU A 72 14.21 -10.60 -1.34
C LEU A 72 13.67 -11.37 -0.13
N LEU A 73 12.47 -11.92 -0.25
CA LEU A 73 11.82 -12.71 0.79
C LEU A 73 12.31 -14.16 0.79
N LYS A 74 12.39 -14.77 1.98
CA LYS A 74 12.76 -16.18 2.15
C LYS A 74 11.52 -17.02 2.38
N ASN A 75 11.52 -18.26 1.90
CA ASN A 75 10.42 -19.23 2.06
C ASN A 75 9.08 -18.76 1.46
N VAL A 76 9.12 -17.97 0.38
CA VAL A 76 7.92 -17.52 -0.33
C VAL A 76 7.74 -18.26 -1.66
N PRO A 77 6.51 -18.34 -2.20
CA PRO A 77 6.26 -18.84 -3.55
C PRO A 77 7.06 -18.07 -4.60
N THR A 78 7.36 -18.72 -5.72
CA THR A 78 8.09 -18.04 -6.79
C THR A 78 7.19 -16.99 -7.45
N ALA A 79 7.79 -16.00 -8.11
CA ALA A 79 7.01 -14.99 -8.83
C ALA A 79 6.08 -15.58 -9.90
N ASN A 80 6.43 -16.74 -10.46
CA ASN A 80 5.56 -17.45 -11.41
C ASN A 80 4.33 -18.04 -10.72
N ASP A 81 4.48 -18.58 -9.50
CA ASP A 81 3.36 -19.09 -8.71
C ASP A 81 2.42 -17.94 -8.31
N ILE A 82 2.97 -16.81 -7.89
CA ILE A 82 2.21 -15.60 -7.55
C ILE A 82 1.40 -15.14 -8.77
N ARG A 83 2.04 -15.02 -9.94
CA ARG A 83 1.36 -14.65 -11.20
C ARG A 83 0.28 -15.64 -11.58
N TYR A 84 0.50 -16.93 -11.37
CA TYR A 84 -0.49 -17.96 -11.65
C TYR A 84 -1.78 -17.71 -10.86
N HIS A 85 -1.68 -17.35 -9.58
CA HIS A 85 -2.84 -16.98 -8.77
C HIS A 85 -3.48 -15.66 -9.22
N LEU A 86 -2.67 -14.64 -9.49
CA LEU A 86 -3.17 -13.33 -9.95
C LEU A 86 -3.87 -13.41 -11.32
N ASN A 87 -3.44 -14.28 -12.22
CA ASN A 87 -4.09 -14.47 -13.53
C ASN A 87 -5.51 -15.04 -13.45
N LYS A 88 -5.91 -15.56 -12.28
CA LYS A 88 -7.29 -16.01 -12.04
C LYS A 88 -8.24 -14.84 -11.78
N ILE A 89 -7.69 -13.67 -11.46
CA ILE A 89 -8.46 -12.43 -11.30
C ILE A 89 -8.86 -11.91 -12.67
N ASN A 90 -10.16 -11.89 -12.93
CA ASN A 90 -10.72 -11.41 -14.20
C ASN A 90 -11.77 -10.31 -14.04
N LYS A 91 -12.14 -9.96 -12.81
CA LYS A 91 -13.17 -8.96 -12.51
C LYS A 91 -12.56 -7.77 -11.77
N PHE A 92 -11.86 -6.93 -12.51
CA PHE A 92 -11.15 -5.79 -11.95
C PHE A 92 -12.09 -4.76 -11.34
N GLU A 93 -13.27 -4.55 -11.92
CA GLU A 93 -14.28 -3.63 -11.40
C GLU A 93 -14.83 -4.08 -10.05
N GLU A 94 -15.02 -5.39 -9.85
CA GLU A 94 -15.46 -5.94 -8.55
C GLU A 94 -14.37 -5.77 -7.49
N ILE A 95 -13.11 -6.01 -7.86
CA ILE A 95 -11.97 -5.80 -6.94
C ILE A 95 -11.80 -4.33 -6.59
N GLU A 96 -11.88 -3.43 -7.57
CA GLU A 96 -11.81 -1.99 -7.31
C GLU A 96 -12.91 -1.55 -6.34
N ALA A 97 -14.15 -2.04 -6.55
CA ALA A 97 -15.25 -1.76 -5.63
C ALA A 97 -14.98 -2.28 -4.20
N GLN A 98 -14.42 -3.49 -4.08
CA GLN A 98 -14.03 -4.08 -2.79
C GLN A 98 -12.89 -3.31 -2.10
N VAL A 99 -11.87 -2.85 -2.83
CA VAL A 99 -10.80 -1.97 -2.32
C VAL A 99 -11.36 -0.66 -1.83
N ASN A 100 -12.23 -0.04 -2.61
CA ASN A 100 -12.86 1.20 -2.21
C ASN A 100 -13.74 1.01 -0.96
N GLN A 101 -14.37 -0.15 -0.80
CA GLN A 101 -15.15 -0.48 0.38
C GLN A 101 -14.27 -0.73 1.61
N SER A 102 -13.15 -1.45 1.47
CA SER A 102 -12.21 -1.73 2.56
C SER A 102 -11.57 -0.44 3.09
N LEU A 103 -11.20 0.47 2.19
CA LEU A 103 -10.69 1.79 2.57
C LEU A 103 -11.75 2.61 3.32
N LYS A 104 -13.02 2.55 2.90
CA LYS A 104 -14.13 3.24 3.58
C LYS A 104 -14.45 2.66 4.96
N SER A 105 -14.31 1.34 5.15
CA SER A 105 -14.63 0.69 6.41
C SER A 105 -13.65 1.09 7.52
N ARG A 106 -12.39 1.33 7.16
CA ARG A 106 -11.31 1.73 8.08
C ARG A 106 -11.25 3.24 8.36
N ILE A 107 -12.17 4.05 7.82
CA ILE A 107 -12.23 5.49 8.12
C ILE A 107 -12.56 5.68 9.62
N PRO A 108 -11.66 6.32 10.41
CA PRO A 108 -11.88 6.57 11.83
C PRO A 108 -13.21 7.28 12.08
N LEU A 109 -13.95 6.84 13.10
CA LEU A 109 -15.26 7.42 13.47
C LEU A 109 -15.17 8.92 13.76
N GLY A 110 -14.02 9.40 14.23
CA GLY A 110 -13.76 10.82 14.47
C GLY A 110 -13.71 11.67 13.20
N LEU A 111 -13.33 11.10 12.04
CA LEU A 111 -13.30 11.79 10.76
C LEU A 111 -14.70 11.94 10.13
N LYS A 112 -15.69 11.16 10.58
CA LYS A 112 -17.06 11.21 10.04
C LYS A 112 -17.88 12.40 10.56
N LYS A 113 -17.37 13.16 11.55
CA LYS A 113 -18.10 14.26 12.21
C LYS A 113 -17.70 15.62 11.67
N GLY A 114 -18.11 15.95 10.43
CA GLY A 114 -18.08 17.31 9.90
C GLY A 114 -17.46 17.47 8.52
N CYS A 115 -17.42 18.71 8.03
CA CYS A 115 -16.78 19.06 6.77
C CYS A 115 -15.26 19.16 7.00
N LEU A 116 -14.51 18.14 6.58
CA LEU A 116 -13.05 18.14 6.66
C LEU A 116 -12.48 18.90 5.46
N LYS A 117 -11.57 19.83 5.71
CA LYS A 117 -10.73 20.40 4.66
C LYS A 117 -9.59 19.43 4.40
N ILE A 118 -9.70 18.68 3.31
CA ILE A 118 -8.69 17.72 2.87
C ILE A 118 -7.95 18.35 1.69
N ALA A 119 -6.62 18.30 1.73
CA ALA A 119 -5.79 18.58 0.57
C ALA A 119 -5.29 17.23 0.03
N ILE A 120 -5.54 16.98 -1.25
CA ILE A 120 -5.04 15.80 -1.96
C ILE A 120 -4.01 16.29 -2.95
N ASP A 121 -2.76 15.90 -2.76
CA ASP A 121 -1.69 16.14 -3.73
C ASP A 121 -1.69 15.00 -4.73
N LEU A 122 -1.98 15.31 -5.99
CA LEU A 122 -2.05 14.32 -7.07
C LEU A 122 -0.81 14.45 -7.94
N ASN A 123 -0.02 13.40 -8.03
CA ASN A 123 1.11 13.32 -8.96
C ASN A 123 0.60 12.96 -10.35
N LEU A 124 0.23 13.99 -11.12
CA LEU A 124 -0.19 13.80 -12.51
C LEU A 124 1.01 13.70 -13.44
N ILE A 125 1.00 12.70 -14.33
CA ILE A 125 2.03 12.54 -15.35
C ILE A 125 1.62 13.35 -16.59
N CYS A 126 2.57 14.05 -17.20
CA CYS A 126 2.34 14.75 -18.45
C CYS A 126 2.03 13.75 -19.58
N TYR A 127 0.91 13.95 -20.25
CA TYR A 127 0.51 13.16 -21.41
C TYR A 127 1.09 13.80 -22.68
N TYR A 128 1.98 13.07 -23.35
CA TYR A 128 2.58 13.48 -24.61
C TYR A 128 1.98 12.66 -25.75
N GLY A 129 1.27 13.32 -26.68
CA GLY A 129 0.70 12.65 -27.85
C GLY A 129 -0.72 13.10 -28.18
N LYS A 130 -1.34 12.40 -29.12
CA LYS A 130 -2.77 12.57 -29.44
C LYS A 130 -3.56 11.48 -28.71
N PRO A 131 -4.55 11.85 -27.87
CA PRO A 131 -5.40 10.88 -27.19
C PRO A 131 -6.12 9.98 -28.17
N THR A 132 -6.18 8.69 -27.87
CA THR A 132 -7.20 7.79 -28.40
C THR A 132 -8.54 8.00 -27.68
N LEU A 133 -9.64 7.51 -28.25
CA LEU A 133 -10.97 7.63 -27.63
C LEU A 133 -11.06 6.89 -26.28
N GLU A 134 -10.31 5.80 -26.12
CA GLU A 134 -10.26 4.99 -24.90
C GLU A 134 -9.47 5.71 -23.79
N GLU A 135 -8.46 6.50 -24.15
CA GLU A 135 -7.69 7.26 -23.17
C GLU A 135 -8.41 8.54 -22.72
N LEU A 136 -9.22 9.18 -23.57
CA LEU A 136 -9.86 10.46 -23.23
C LEU A 136 -10.48 10.57 -21.81
N PRO A 137 -11.18 9.55 -21.28
CA PRO A 137 -11.79 9.62 -19.94
C PRO A 137 -10.82 9.86 -18.78
N TYR A 138 -9.55 9.51 -18.92
CA TYR A 138 -8.59 9.64 -17.82
C TYR A 138 -7.56 10.78 -18.04
N ILE A 139 -7.71 11.53 -19.14
CA ILE A 139 -6.93 12.75 -19.43
C ILE A 139 -7.54 13.93 -18.67
N TYR A 140 -6.75 14.52 -17.78
CA TYR A 140 -7.04 15.78 -17.13
C TYR A 140 -6.43 16.96 -17.89
N ARG A 141 -7.28 17.93 -18.27
CA ARG A 141 -6.84 19.21 -18.84
C ARG A 141 -6.92 20.29 -17.77
N SER A 142 -5.78 20.78 -17.33
CA SER A 142 -5.78 21.95 -16.44
C SER A 142 -6.25 23.19 -17.22
N GLN A 143 -7.13 24.02 -16.63
CA GLN A 143 -7.55 25.29 -17.23
C GLN A 143 -6.39 26.30 -17.35
N ALA A 144 -5.32 26.14 -16.56
CA ALA A 144 -4.32 27.18 -16.35
C ALA A 144 -3.27 27.29 -17.47
N LYS A 145 -3.04 26.25 -18.28
CA LYS A 145 -2.09 26.31 -19.40
C LYS A 145 -2.59 25.46 -20.56
N SER A 146 -2.93 26.10 -21.68
CA SER A 146 -3.41 25.51 -22.93
C SER A 146 -2.46 24.51 -23.62
N HIS A 147 -1.35 24.13 -22.98
CA HIS A 147 -0.28 23.31 -23.56
C HIS A 147 0.13 22.09 -22.72
N PHE A 148 -0.38 21.93 -21.49
CA PHE A 148 -0.06 20.77 -20.66
C PHE A 148 -1.31 19.94 -20.39
N ILE A 149 -1.29 18.73 -20.93
CA ILE A 149 -2.29 17.70 -20.74
C ILE A 149 -1.67 16.70 -19.75
N CYS A 150 -2.41 16.29 -18.72
CA CYS A 150 -1.93 15.32 -17.75
C CYS A 150 -2.89 14.12 -17.67
N TYR A 151 -2.42 12.98 -17.17
CA TYR A 151 -3.21 11.75 -17.04
C TYR A 151 -3.10 11.14 -15.64
N TYR A 152 -4.12 10.40 -15.24
CA TYR A 152 -4.08 9.50 -14.08
C TYR A 152 -3.64 8.11 -14.51
N GLN A 153 -2.59 7.58 -13.90
CA GLN A 153 -2.20 6.17 -14.08
C GLN A 153 -3.10 5.26 -13.24
#